data_AF-A0A7X0C2B2-F1
#
_entry.id   AF-A0A7X0C2B2-F1
#
_cell.length_a   1.000
_cell.length_b   1.000
_cell.length_c   1.000
_cell.angle_alpha   90.00
_cell.angle_beta   90.00
_cell.angle_gamma   90.00
#
_symmetry.space_group_name_H-M   'P 1'
#
loop_
_entity.id
_entity.type
_entity.pdbx_description
1 polymer ?
#
loop_
_entity_poly.entity_id
_entity_poly.type
_entity_poly.pdbx_seq_one_letter_code
_entity_poly.pdbx_strand_id
1 'polypeptide(L)'
;MHEVGDRLGYVYVGENHRGYLGSGHLDFTAFFHTLGDIGYTGPITFESFSSAVVMRGLSNDLAIWRNLWSDGEDLARHARAFIDGHLRVGRAR
;
A
#
# COMPACT_ATOMS: atom_id res chain seq x y z
N MET A 1 -9.09 -3.76 -11.54
CA MET A 1 -8.23 -4.96 -11.63
C MET A 1 -8.73 -5.94 -12.67
N HIS A 2 -10.01 -6.34 -12.66
CA HIS A 2 -10.56 -7.22 -13.71
C HIS A 2 -10.36 -6.68 -15.14
N GLU A 3 -10.43 -5.36 -15.33
CA GLU A 3 -10.23 -4.74 -16.65
C GLU A 3 -8.79 -4.85 -17.17
N VAL A 4 -7.80 -4.77 -16.28
CA VAL A 4 -6.38 -4.89 -16.66
C VAL A 4 -5.94 -6.36 -16.72
N GLY A 5 -6.48 -7.21 -15.84
CA GLY A 5 -6.24 -8.65 -15.84
C GLY A 5 -4.76 -9.01 -15.86
N ASP A 6 -4.39 -9.84 -16.84
CA ASP A 6 -3.03 -10.31 -17.11
C ASP A 6 -2.03 -9.20 -17.49
N ARG A 7 -2.51 -8.01 -17.88
CA ARG A 7 -1.65 -6.86 -18.20
C ARG A 7 -1.15 -6.12 -16.96
N LEU A 8 -1.67 -6.42 -15.76
CA LEU A 8 -1.20 -5.78 -14.53
C LEU A 8 0.21 -6.27 -14.18
N GLY A 9 1.22 -5.41 -14.33
CA GLY A 9 2.62 -5.76 -14.09
C GLY A 9 3.14 -5.46 -12.68
N TYR A 10 2.62 -4.43 -12.01
CA TYR A 10 3.18 -3.93 -10.74
C TYR A 10 2.11 -3.25 -9.88
N VAL A 11 2.22 -3.38 -8.56
CA VAL A 11 1.26 -2.81 -7.61
C VAL A 11 1.97 -2.02 -6.52
N TYR A 12 1.55 -0.78 -6.31
CA TYR A 12 1.81 -0.01 -5.10
C TYR A 12 0.61 -0.08 -4.15
N VAL A 13 0.89 -0.24 -2.86
CA VAL A 13 -0.09 -0.23 -1.77
C VAL A 13 0.22 0.95 -0.86
N GLY A 14 -0.70 1.90 -0.81
CA GLY A 14 -0.63 3.07 0.06
C GLY A 14 -2.03 3.45 0.51
N GLU A 15 -2.15 3.95 1.74
CA GLU A 15 -3.42 4.43 2.28
C GLU A 15 -3.87 5.72 1.58
N ASN A 16 -5.17 6.07 1.64
CA ASN A 16 -5.71 7.27 0.99
C ASN A 16 -4.99 8.57 1.39
N HIS A 17 -4.50 8.64 2.64
CA HIS A 17 -3.71 9.77 3.13
C HIS A 17 -2.20 9.48 3.16
N ARG A 18 -1.76 8.33 2.63
CA ARG A 18 -0.35 7.89 2.53
C ARG A 18 0.36 7.68 3.87
N GLY A 19 -0.39 7.39 4.94
CA GLY A 19 0.13 7.07 6.28
C GLY A 19 0.14 5.56 6.55
N TYR A 20 -0.12 5.16 7.79
CA TYR A 20 -0.27 3.75 8.18
C TYR A 20 -1.41 3.07 7.40
N LEU A 21 -1.18 1.85 6.89
CA LEU A 21 -2.22 1.06 6.23
C LEU A 21 -3.32 0.68 7.24
N GLY A 22 -4.58 0.88 6.83
CA GLY A 22 -5.76 0.58 7.65
C GLY A 22 -6.17 1.70 8.61
N SER A 23 -5.46 2.83 8.59
CA SER A 23 -5.84 4.03 9.36
C SER A 23 -6.69 5.03 8.58
N GLY A 24 -6.92 4.74 7.30
CA GLY A 24 -7.70 5.57 6.40
C GLY A 24 -9.03 4.94 6.01
N HIS A 25 -9.38 5.08 4.73
CA HIS A 25 -10.72 4.74 4.21
C HIS A 25 -10.69 3.78 3.02
N LEU A 26 -9.53 3.27 2.61
CA LEU A 26 -9.47 2.32 1.50
C LEU A 26 -9.98 0.94 1.90
N ASP A 27 -10.77 0.32 1.01
CA ASP A 27 -11.19 -1.07 1.15
C ASP A 27 -10.10 -2.02 0.65
N PHE A 28 -9.12 -2.29 1.52
CA PHE A 28 -8.04 -3.23 1.22
C PHE A 28 -8.54 -4.67 1.10
N THR A 29 -9.64 -5.04 1.77
CA THR A 29 -10.19 -6.39 1.67
C THR A 29 -10.64 -6.67 0.24
N ALA A 30 -11.47 -5.80 -0.34
CA ALA A 30 -11.90 -5.94 -1.73
C ALA A 30 -10.71 -5.87 -2.70
N PHE A 31 -9.76 -4.98 -2.46
CA PHE A 31 -8.54 -4.85 -3.28
C PHE A 31 -7.74 -6.15 -3.34
N PHE A 32 -7.39 -6.75 -2.20
CA PHE A 32 -6.59 -7.97 -2.15
C PHE A 32 -7.36 -9.20 -2.63
N HIS A 33 -8.69 -9.25 -2.42
CA HIS A 33 -9.52 -10.29 -3.02
C HIS A 33 -9.46 -10.22 -4.55
N THR A 34 -9.62 -9.02 -5.12
CA THR A 34 -9.60 -8.85 -6.57
C THR A 34 -8.24 -9.18 -7.19
N LEU A 35 -7.13 -8.97 -6.46
CA LEU A 35 -5.80 -9.46 -6.87
C LEU A 35 -5.75 -10.99 -6.94
N GLY A 36 -6.38 -11.66 -5.98
CA GLY A 36 -6.53 -13.12 -5.98
C GLY A 36 -7.39 -13.61 -7.15
N ASP A 37 -8.53 -12.96 -7.39
CA ASP A 37 -9.48 -13.31 -8.46
C ASP A 37 -8.82 -13.27 -9.86
N ILE A 38 -7.90 -12.33 -10.10
CA ILE A 38 -7.15 -12.25 -11.37
C ILE A 38 -5.87 -13.10 -11.38
N GLY A 39 -5.56 -13.81 -10.29
CA GLY A 39 -4.35 -14.62 -10.18
C GLY A 39 -3.06 -13.80 -10.20
N TYR A 40 -3.07 -12.57 -9.68
CA TYR A 40 -1.88 -11.72 -9.68
C TYR A 40 -0.77 -12.32 -8.79
N THR A 41 0.41 -12.50 -9.37
CA THR A 41 1.61 -13.06 -8.70
C THR A 41 2.82 -12.12 -8.75
N GLY A 42 2.63 -10.91 -9.28
CA GLY A 42 3.70 -9.92 -9.42
C GLY A 42 4.03 -9.18 -8.12
N PRO A 43 4.96 -8.21 -8.18
CA PRO A 43 5.41 -7.47 -7.01
C PRO A 43 4.33 -6.57 -6.41
N ILE A 44 4.24 -6.58 -5.07
CA ILE A 44 3.39 -5.69 -4.28
C ILE A 44 4.30 -4.87 -3.36
N THR A 45 4.31 -3.55 -3.57
CA THR A 45 5.23 -2.63 -2.89
C THR A 45 4.45 -1.67 -2.01
N PHE A 46 4.84 -1.58 -0.73
CA PHE A 46 4.32 -0.56 0.17
C PHE A 46 4.94 0.82 -0.15
N GLU A 47 4.11 1.85 -0.22
CA GLU A 47 4.55 3.24 -0.40
C GLU A 47 3.88 4.17 0.63
N SER A 48 4.69 5.00 1.29
CA SER A 48 4.25 6.01 2.24
C SER A 48 5.26 7.15 2.31
N PHE A 49 4.79 8.36 2.66
CA PHE A 49 5.61 9.56 2.66
C PHE A 49 5.48 10.32 3.99
N SER A 50 6.60 10.86 4.45
CA SER A 50 6.68 11.83 5.55
C SER A 50 7.68 12.90 5.17
N SER A 51 7.32 14.17 5.38
CA SER A 51 8.21 15.30 5.06
C SER A 51 9.46 15.32 5.94
N ALA A 52 9.47 14.55 7.04
CA ALA A 52 10.64 14.35 7.89
C ALA A 52 11.74 13.47 7.24
N VAL A 53 11.41 12.68 6.21
CA VAL A 53 12.31 11.67 5.63
C VAL A 53 12.50 11.87 4.12
N VAL A 54 11.49 12.36 3.43
CA VAL A 54 11.49 12.47 1.96
C VAL A 54 12.16 13.76 1.50
N MET A 55 12.98 13.67 0.43
CA MET A 55 13.66 14.81 -0.16
C MET A 55 12.70 15.97 -0.45
N ARG A 56 13.13 17.21 -0.19
CA ARG A 56 12.28 18.41 -0.27
C ARG A 56 11.58 18.57 -1.62
N GLY A 57 12.26 18.22 -2.72
CA GLY A 57 11.66 18.26 -4.07
C GLY A 57 10.44 17.35 -4.19
N LEU A 58 10.63 16.06 -3.91
CA LEU A 58 9.56 15.07 -3.98
C LEU A 58 8.42 15.32 -2.98
N SER A 59 8.75 15.82 -1.78
CA SER A 59 7.74 16.22 -0.78
C SER A 59 6.84 17.34 -1.31
N ASN A 60 7.39 18.30 -2.06
CA ASN A 60 6.60 19.36 -2.69
C ASN A 60 5.79 18.83 -3.88
N ASP A 61 6.41 18.02 -4.75
CA ASP A 61 5.76 17.47 -5.94
C ASP A 61 4.56 16.58 -5.58
N LEU A 62 4.63 15.88 -4.45
CA LEU A 62 3.56 15.02 -3.95
C LEU A 62 2.69 15.66 -2.86
N ALA A 63 2.87 16.95 -2.58
CA ALA A 63 2.09 17.71 -1.60
C ALA A 63 2.07 17.10 -0.18
N ILE A 64 3.23 16.65 0.30
CA ILE A 64 3.40 16.02 1.62
C ILE A 64 3.52 17.09 2.71
N TRP A 65 2.39 17.70 3.07
CA TRP A 65 2.33 18.81 4.03
C TRP A 65 2.24 18.39 5.49
N ARG A 66 1.98 17.11 5.76
CA ARG A 66 1.79 16.56 7.10
C ARG A 66 2.78 15.43 7.35
N ASN A 67 3.24 15.33 8.59
CA ASN A 67 3.98 14.16 9.07
C ASN A 67 2.98 13.22 9.73
N LEU A 68 2.61 12.15 9.02
CA LEU A 68 1.68 11.13 9.52
C LEU A 68 2.38 10.01 10.30
N TRP A 69 3.71 10.02 10.31
CA TRP A 69 4.57 9.11 11.04
C TRP A 69 5.96 9.74 11.21
N SER A 70 6.67 9.30 12.25
CA SER A 70 8.04 9.69 12.55
C SER A 70 8.99 8.48 12.69
N ASP A 71 8.46 7.28 12.92
CA ASP A 71 9.21 6.02 12.96
C ASP A 71 8.94 5.22 11.68
N GLY A 72 9.92 5.21 10.78
CA GLY A 72 9.79 4.50 9.51
C GLY A 72 9.93 2.98 9.64
N GLU A 73 10.61 2.49 10.67
CA GLU A 73 10.82 1.05 10.88
C GLU A 73 9.56 0.40 11.42
N ASP A 74 8.89 1.06 12.37
CA ASP A 74 7.57 0.66 12.85
C ASP A 74 6.54 0.63 11.71
N LEU A 75 6.48 1.71 10.93
CA LEU A 75 5.60 1.80 9.76
C LEU A 75 5.83 0.65 8.77
N ALA A 76 7.10 0.35 8.45
CA ALA A 76 7.45 -0.72 7.52
C ALA A 76 7.06 -2.12 8.04
N ARG A 77 7.29 -2.38 9.33
CA ARG A 77 6.84 -3.64 9.97
C ARG A 77 5.32 -3.77 9.95
N HIS A 78 4.60 -2.71 10.32
CA HIS A 78 3.14 -2.69 10.30
C HIS A 78 2.63 -2.96 8.88
N ALA A 79 3.14 -2.24 7.88
CA ALA A 79 2.71 -2.41 6.49
C ALA A 79 2.97 -3.84 5.98
N ARG A 80 4.13 -4.42 6.32
CA ARG A 80 4.45 -5.81 5.96
C ARG A 80 3.46 -6.79 6.57
N ALA A 81 3.19 -6.67 7.87
CA ALA A 81 2.24 -7.55 8.57
C ALA A 81 0.82 -7.40 8.01
N PHE A 82 0.40 -6.16 7.72
CA PHE A 82 -0.91 -5.85 7.14
C PHE A 82 -1.09 -6.52 5.77
N ILE A 83 -0.13 -6.33 4.85
CA ILE A 83 -0.17 -6.93 3.51
C ILE A 83 -0.15 -8.47 3.58
N ASP A 84 0.76 -9.05 4.37
CA ASP A 84 0.85 -10.51 4.55
C ASP A 84 -0.46 -11.09 5.12
N GLY A 85 -1.12 -10.37 6.04
CA GLY A 85 -2.41 -10.75 6.59
C GLY A 85 -3.49 -10.87 5.51
N HIS A 86 -3.63 -9.84 4.68
CA HIS A 86 -4.60 -9.86 3.58
C HIS A 86 -4.31 -10.92 2.53
N LEU A 87 -3.04 -11.12 2.16
CA LEU A 87 -2.65 -12.15 1.19
C LEU A 87 -2.93 -13.57 1.69
N ARG A 88 -2.77 -13.84 3.00
CA ARG A 88 -3.10 -15.16 3.58
C ARG A 88 -4.60 -15.42 3.57
N VAL A 89 -5.41 -14.44 3.97
CA VAL A 89 -6.88 -14.57 3.98
C VAL A 89 -7.41 -14.77 2.56
N GLY A 90 -6.87 -14.04 1.58
CA GLY A 90 -7.27 -14.17 0.18
C GLY A 90 -6.93 -15.53 -0.45
N ARG A 91 -5.88 -16.21 0.00
CA ARG A 91 -5.46 -17.53 -0.50
C ARG A 91 -6.16 -18.72 0.14
N ALA A 92 -6.85 -18.53 1.27
CA ALA A 92 -7.56 -19.59 1.98
C ALA A 92 -8.98 -19.85 1.44
N ARG A 93 -9.35 -19.18 0.35
CA ARG A 93 -10.60 -19.36 -0.41
C ARG A 93 -10.31 -20.11 -1.69
#